data_AF-A0A0F9BTC9-F1
#
_entry.id   AF-A0A0F9BTC9-F1
#
_cell.length_a   1.000
_cell.length_b   1.000
_cell.length_c   1.000
_cell.angle_alpha   90.00
_cell.angle_beta   90.00
_cell.angle_gamma   90.00
#
_symmetry.space_group_name_H-M   'P 1'
#
loop_
_entity.id
_entity.type
_entity.pdbx_description
1 polymer ?
#
loop_
_entity_poly.entity_id
_entity_poly.type
_entity_poly.pdbx_seq_one_letter_code
_entity_poly.pdbx_strand_id
1 'polypeptide(L)'
;MKVTEKFKLTETDKKWECEKVFMGEGTPTKDEFWKVATEDHPGVRMVMDQEEFYFAGPVKVLSEGEYPTKYAGVYHRPAESRQIFEDNGWSDVAALQLRNPMHRSHEYLCKIAVEVCDGVYIHSLVGNLKPGDIPAEVRVKCIDTLVKNYFVAANVVQGGYPLDMRYAGPREGLLHATFRQNYGCSKMIIGRDHAGVGDFYGMFEAQTIFDKIPKPEQPGRALLCTPLKIDWTFYCSKCDGMASLRTCPHEKEDRILLSGTMLRKLLSEGGKIPDHFGRDEVLVILREYYKGLTEKVEIKTHRAATGT
;
A
#
# COMPACT_ATOMS: atom_id res chain seq x y z
N MET A 1 12.95 27.08 -1.88
CA MET A 1 14.16 26.23 -2.01
C MET A 1 15.33 27.11 -2.40
N LYS A 2 16.54 26.89 -1.86
CA LYS A 2 17.75 27.49 -2.42
C LYS A 2 18.30 26.50 -3.45
N VAL A 3 18.28 26.86 -4.74
CA VAL A 3 18.83 26.02 -5.81
C VAL A 3 20.36 26.06 -5.72
N THR A 4 20.98 24.92 -5.51
CA THR A 4 22.46 24.76 -5.50
C THR A 4 22.94 24.02 -6.74
N GLU A 5 22.09 23.20 -7.34
CA GLU A 5 22.41 22.42 -8.53
C GLU A 5 21.24 22.45 -9.52
N LYS A 6 21.57 22.46 -10.81
CA LYS A 6 20.63 22.37 -11.93
C LYS A 6 21.12 21.27 -12.87
N PHE A 7 20.32 20.21 -13.00
CA PHE A 7 20.61 19.08 -13.86
C PHE A 7 19.64 19.07 -15.04
N LYS A 8 20.14 18.92 -16.26
CA LYS A 8 19.31 18.73 -17.45
C LYS A 8 18.95 17.25 -17.56
N LEU A 9 17.66 16.94 -17.51
CA LEU A 9 17.12 15.60 -17.62
C LEU A 9 16.98 15.24 -19.10
N THR A 10 17.89 14.42 -19.62
CA THR A 10 17.77 13.91 -20.98
C THR A 10 16.78 12.76 -21.04
N GLU A 11 16.26 12.45 -22.23
CA GLU A 11 15.43 11.25 -22.45
C GLU A 11 16.16 9.96 -22.03
N THR A 12 17.48 9.91 -22.19
CA THR A 12 18.30 8.79 -21.72
C THR A 12 18.28 8.66 -20.20
N ASP A 13 18.32 9.78 -19.48
CA ASP A 13 18.27 9.80 -18.01
C ASP A 13 16.89 9.34 -17.50
N LYS A 14 15.81 9.82 -18.14
CA LYS A 14 14.43 9.39 -17.83
C LYS A 14 14.26 7.89 -18.03
N LYS A 15 14.74 7.36 -19.16
CA LYS A 15 14.71 5.91 -19.43
C LYS A 15 15.54 5.14 -18.42
N TRP A 16 16.73 5.63 -18.07
CA TRP A 16 17.56 5.00 -17.07
C TRP A 16 16.87 4.95 -15.70
N GLU A 17 16.25 6.06 -15.25
CA GLU A 17 15.45 6.07 -14.01
C GLU A 17 14.32 5.04 -14.08
N CYS A 18 13.58 5.00 -15.20
CA CYS A 18 12.48 4.07 -15.35
C CYS A 18 12.91 2.60 -15.27
N GLU A 19 13.99 2.26 -15.97
CA GLU A 19 14.56 0.91 -15.97
C GLU A 19 15.09 0.50 -14.59
N LYS A 20 15.61 1.45 -13.81
CA LYS A 20 16.12 1.17 -12.45
C LYS A 20 15.03 1.07 -11.39
N VAL A 21 13.93 1.79 -11.58
CA VAL A 21 12.89 1.94 -10.55
C VAL A 21 11.69 1.02 -10.80
N PHE A 22 11.26 0.84 -12.05
CA PHE A 22 9.97 0.22 -12.38
C PHE A 22 10.07 -1.11 -13.14
N MET A 23 11.26 -1.53 -13.60
CA MET A 23 11.42 -2.88 -14.14
C MET A 23 11.36 -3.91 -13.00
N GLY A 24 10.56 -4.95 -13.20
CA GLY A 24 10.44 -6.08 -12.28
C GLY A 24 10.46 -7.43 -13.00
N GLU A 25 10.21 -8.49 -12.24
CA GLU A 25 10.20 -9.87 -12.73
C GLU A 25 9.08 -10.14 -13.75
N GLY A 26 8.03 -9.32 -13.79
CA GLY A 26 6.95 -9.43 -14.77
C GLY A 26 7.29 -8.86 -16.16
N THR A 27 8.29 -7.98 -16.23
CA THR A 27 8.86 -7.45 -17.49
C THR A 27 10.39 -7.49 -17.41
N PRO A 28 11.00 -8.68 -17.48
CA PRO A 28 12.40 -8.88 -17.07
C PRO A 28 13.41 -8.28 -18.06
N THR A 29 13.03 -8.09 -19.33
CA THR A 29 13.90 -7.47 -20.33
C THR A 29 13.47 -6.02 -20.63
N LYS A 30 14.42 -5.18 -21.05
CA LYS A 30 14.13 -3.80 -21.47
C LYS A 30 13.11 -3.76 -22.61
N ASP A 31 13.22 -4.68 -23.56
CA ASP A 31 12.32 -4.74 -24.71
C ASP A 31 10.89 -5.10 -24.28
N GLU A 32 10.71 -6.04 -23.35
CA GLU A 32 9.39 -6.36 -22.80
C GLU A 32 8.83 -5.22 -21.97
N PHE A 33 9.64 -4.60 -21.12
CA PHE A 33 9.24 -3.47 -20.30
C PHE A 33 8.77 -2.29 -21.17
N TRP A 34 9.60 -1.83 -22.10
CA TRP A 34 9.29 -0.65 -22.93
C TRP A 34 8.16 -0.87 -23.95
N LYS A 35 7.79 -2.12 -24.26
CA LYS A 35 6.59 -2.41 -25.08
C LYS A 35 5.28 -1.95 -24.43
N VAL A 36 5.22 -1.91 -23.10
CA VAL A 36 3.98 -1.63 -22.35
C VAL A 36 4.11 -0.49 -21.34
N ALA A 37 5.32 -0.21 -20.85
CA ALA A 37 5.56 0.71 -19.72
C ALA A 37 5.04 2.14 -19.93
N THR A 38 5.18 2.69 -21.13
CA THR A 38 4.74 4.07 -21.43
C THR A 38 3.23 4.25 -21.37
N GLU A 39 2.46 3.20 -21.65
CA GLU A 39 0.99 3.25 -21.63
C GLU A 39 0.41 2.73 -20.31
N ASP A 40 0.99 1.66 -19.78
CA ASP A 40 0.37 0.91 -18.68
C ASP A 40 0.97 1.24 -17.31
N HIS A 41 2.21 1.78 -17.24
CA HIS A 41 2.86 2.07 -15.96
C HIS A 41 2.73 3.56 -15.57
N PRO A 42 1.95 3.91 -14.54
CA PRO A 42 1.77 5.31 -14.11
C PRO A 42 3.07 5.99 -13.67
N GLY A 43 3.93 5.30 -12.90
CA GLY A 43 5.23 5.84 -12.50
C GLY A 43 6.17 6.15 -13.67
N VAL A 44 6.17 5.33 -14.74
CA VAL A 44 6.96 5.57 -15.95
C VAL A 44 6.45 6.80 -16.67
N ARG A 45 5.13 6.93 -16.87
CA ARG A 45 4.55 8.16 -17.43
C ARG A 45 4.95 9.39 -16.65
N MET A 46 4.85 9.33 -15.31
CA MET A 46 5.26 10.45 -14.46
C MET A 46 6.71 10.89 -14.69
N VAL A 47 7.65 9.95 -14.88
CA VAL A 47 9.05 10.28 -15.17
C VAL A 47 9.22 10.78 -16.61
N MET A 48 8.56 10.15 -17.58
CA MET A 48 8.66 10.55 -18.99
C MET A 48 8.08 11.95 -19.23
N ASP A 49 7.02 12.31 -18.50
CA ASP A 49 6.32 13.60 -18.60
C ASP A 49 7.04 14.74 -17.85
N GLN A 50 8.16 14.47 -17.16
CA GLN A 50 8.90 15.52 -16.47
C GLN A 50 9.52 16.54 -17.42
N GLU A 51 9.57 17.78 -16.94
CA GLU A 51 10.22 18.90 -17.60
C GLU A 51 11.74 18.73 -17.70
N GLU A 52 12.37 19.56 -18.53
CA GLU A 52 13.79 19.45 -18.92
C GLU A 52 14.79 19.52 -17.75
N PHE A 53 14.43 20.09 -16.59
CA PHE A 53 15.39 20.36 -15.52
C PHE A 53 14.96 19.84 -14.15
N TYR A 54 15.90 19.18 -13.48
CA TYR A 54 15.86 18.93 -12.05
C TYR A 54 16.66 20.00 -11.31
N PHE A 55 16.06 20.56 -10.26
CA PHE A 55 16.72 21.47 -9.33
C PHE A 55 16.96 20.77 -8.01
N ALA A 56 18.19 20.84 -7.50
CA ALA A 56 18.54 20.28 -6.20
C ALA A 56 19.12 21.35 -5.26
N GLY A 57 19.00 21.10 -3.96
CA GLY A 57 19.39 22.02 -2.91
C GLY A 57 18.48 21.94 -1.67
N PRO A 58 18.85 22.61 -0.58
CA PRO A 58 18.11 22.55 0.68
C PRO A 58 16.74 23.22 0.56
N VAL A 59 15.75 22.60 1.20
CA VAL A 59 14.38 23.10 1.33
C VAL A 59 14.05 23.44 2.78
N LYS A 60 13.30 24.52 2.97
CA LYS A 60 12.62 24.83 4.22
C LYS A 60 11.12 24.76 3.93
N VAL A 61 10.46 23.76 4.49
CA VAL A 61 9.00 23.58 4.36
C VAL A 61 8.32 24.56 5.31
N LEU A 62 7.42 25.38 4.79
CA LEU A 62 6.72 26.42 5.57
C LEU A 62 5.32 26.01 6.01
N SER A 63 4.73 25.04 5.32
CA SER A 63 3.39 24.52 5.58
C SER A 63 3.29 23.09 5.07
N GLU A 64 2.51 22.27 5.75
CA GLU A 64 2.11 20.93 5.31
C GLU A 64 0.78 20.97 4.54
N GLY A 65 0.37 22.15 4.05
CA GLY A 65 -0.91 22.33 3.36
C GLY A 65 -2.10 22.06 4.26
N GLU A 66 -3.15 21.47 3.70
CA GLU A 66 -4.40 21.16 4.41
C GLU A 66 -4.34 19.85 5.20
N TYR A 67 -3.26 19.07 5.08
CA TYR A 67 -3.22 17.72 5.67
C TYR A 67 -3.45 17.70 7.19
N PRO A 68 -2.79 18.56 8.00
CA PRO A 68 -2.98 18.53 9.45
C PRO A 68 -4.39 18.92 9.90
N THR A 69 -5.08 19.79 9.14
CA THR A 69 -6.43 20.27 9.49
C THR A 69 -7.52 19.36 8.93
N LYS A 70 -7.42 18.95 7.66
CA LYS A 70 -8.39 18.10 6.97
C LYS A 70 -8.42 16.67 7.52
N TYR A 71 -7.28 16.16 7.94
CA TYR A 71 -7.14 14.79 8.47
C TYR A 71 -6.69 14.80 9.93
N ALA A 72 -7.13 15.79 10.71
CA ALA A 72 -6.82 15.88 12.13
C ALA A 72 -7.16 14.57 12.88
N GLY A 73 -6.26 14.10 13.74
CA GLY A 73 -6.40 12.85 14.48
C GLY A 73 -6.06 11.57 13.68
N VAL A 74 -5.83 11.69 12.36
CA VAL A 74 -5.33 10.59 11.52
C VAL A 74 -3.96 10.93 10.96
N TYR A 75 -3.77 12.14 10.43
CA TYR A 75 -2.48 12.59 9.95
C TYR A 75 -1.48 12.64 11.08
N HIS A 76 -0.39 11.88 10.95
CA HIS A 76 0.70 11.87 11.91
C HIS A 76 1.98 12.33 11.24
N ARG A 77 2.78 13.09 11.99
CA ARG A 77 4.20 13.33 11.72
C ARG A 77 5.03 12.19 12.30
N PRO A 78 6.26 11.97 11.82
CA PRO A 78 7.13 10.93 12.38
C PRO A 78 7.37 11.04 13.89
N ALA A 79 7.46 12.26 14.43
CA ALA A 79 7.61 12.47 15.87
C ALA A 79 6.35 12.10 16.66
N GLU A 80 5.17 12.34 16.10
CA GLU A 80 3.89 12.06 16.76
C GLU A 80 3.64 10.55 16.85
N SER A 81 3.90 9.79 15.77
CA SER A 81 3.76 8.33 15.82
C SER A 81 4.77 7.69 16.77
N ARG A 82 6.00 8.21 16.83
CA ARG A 82 7.00 7.75 17.81
C ARG A 82 6.53 7.97 19.24
N GLN A 83 6.01 9.16 19.54
CA GLN A 83 5.46 9.44 20.87
C GLN A 83 4.30 8.50 21.20
N ILE A 84 3.38 8.26 20.26
CA ILE A 84 2.27 7.31 20.46
C ILE A 84 2.80 5.90 20.79
N PHE A 85 3.85 5.45 20.11
CA PHE A 85 4.44 4.12 20.38
C PHE A 85 5.14 4.09 21.73
N GLU A 86 5.87 5.14 22.10
CA GLU A 86 6.52 5.27 23.42
C GLU A 86 5.48 5.29 24.56
N ASP A 87 4.40 6.04 24.40
CA ASP A 87 3.30 6.12 25.37
C ASP A 87 2.60 4.77 25.56
N ASN A 88 2.53 3.97 24.50
CA ASN A 88 2.01 2.59 24.54
C ASN A 88 3.05 1.55 24.99
N GLY A 89 4.31 1.95 25.23
CA GLY A 89 5.40 1.04 25.58
C GLY A 89 5.83 0.11 24.44
N TRP A 90 5.55 0.47 23.18
CA TRP A 90 5.88 -0.35 22.01
C TRP A 90 7.29 -0.06 21.50
N SER A 91 8.03 -1.12 21.21
CA SER A 91 9.37 -1.08 20.63
C SER A 91 9.48 -1.88 19.33
N ASP A 92 8.67 -2.93 19.20
CA ASP A 92 8.52 -3.73 18.00
C ASP A 92 7.16 -3.44 17.35
N VAL A 93 7.16 -2.62 16.30
CA VAL A 93 5.94 -2.13 15.65
C VAL A 93 5.95 -2.47 14.16
N ALA A 94 4.91 -3.19 13.73
CA ALA A 94 4.69 -3.50 12.32
C ALA A 94 3.78 -2.45 11.66
N ALA A 95 4.15 -2.00 10.45
CA ALA A 95 3.32 -1.09 9.67
C ALA A 95 2.56 -1.82 8.56
N LEU A 96 1.26 -1.56 8.44
CA LEU A 96 0.49 -1.90 7.24
C LEU A 96 0.31 -0.65 6.37
N GLN A 97 0.69 -0.75 5.10
CA GLN A 97 0.43 0.26 4.09
C GLN A 97 -0.90 0.01 3.40
N LEU A 98 -1.73 1.05 3.25
CA LEU A 98 -3.00 0.95 2.54
C LEU A 98 -3.31 2.20 1.72
N ARG A 99 -3.96 1.97 0.58
CA ARG A 99 -4.71 3.01 -0.18
C ARG A 99 -6.19 2.70 -0.33
N ASN A 100 -6.61 1.49 0.05
CA ASN A 100 -7.97 0.98 -0.08
C ASN A 100 -8.57 0.73 1.31
N PRO A 101 -9.90 0.69 1.45
CA PRO A 101 -10.53 0.13 2.64
C PRO A 101 -10.03 -1.28 2.95
N MET A 102 -10.04 -1.63 4.23
CA MET A 102 -9.64 -2.96 4.69
C MET A 102 -10.78 -3.97 4.57
N HIS A 103 -10.47 -5.15 4.06
CA HIS A 103 -11.31 -6.35 4.10
C HIS A 103 -10.68 -7.39 5.02
N ARG A 104 -11.30 -8.57 5.20
CA ARG A 104 -10.84 -9.56 6.20
C ARG A 104 -9.43 -10.07 5.96
N SER A 105 -8.98 -10.16 4.70
CA SER A 105 -7.57 -10.50 4.42
C SER A 105 -6.59 -9.44 4.96
N HIS A 106 -6.85 -8.12 4.81
CA HIS A 106 -6.02 -7.07 5.43
C HIS A 106 -6.12 -7.06 6.97
N GLU A 107 -7.33 -7.27 7.51
CA GLU A 107 -7.54 -7.45 8.96
C GLU A 107 -6.63 -8.57 9.50
N TYR A 108 -6.59 -9.70 8.79
CA TYR A 108 -5.79 -10.86 9.17
C TYR A 108 -4.27 -10.57 9.13
N LEU A 109 -3.78 -9.77 8.16
CA LEU A 109 -2.38 -9.32 8.14
C LEU A 109 -2.03 -8.54 9.42
N CYS A 110 -2.90 -7.60 9.82
CA CYS A 110 -2.71 -6.83 11.04
C CYS A 110 -2.77 -7.71 12.30
N LYS A 111 -3.66 -8.71 12.32
CA LYS A 111 -3.75 -9.65 13.44
C LYS A 111 -2.49 -10.50 13.59
N ILE A 112 -1.96 -11.03 12.48
CA ILE A 112 -0.66 -11.73 12.50
C ILE A 112 0.43 -10.82 13.06
N ALA A 113 0.44 -9.54 12.66
CA ALA A 113 1.42 -8.59 13.16
C ALA A 113 1.28 -8.34 14.68
N VAL A 114 0.05 -8.19 15.19
CA VAL A 114 -0.23 -8.03 16.63
C VAL A 114 0.23 -9.24 17.44
N GLU A 115 0.16 -10.45 16.90
CA GLU A 115 0.64 -11.65 17.61
C GLU A 115 2.17 -11.76 17.73
N VAL A 116 2.91 -11.05 16.86
CA VAL A 116 4.38 -11.19 16.77
C VAL A 116 5.13 -9.88 17.02
N CYS A 117 4.42 -8.80 17.36
CA CYS A 117 4.93 -7.45 17.62
C CYS A 117 4.14 -6.84 18.78
N ASP A 118 4.64 -5.76 19.38
CA ASP A 118 3.95 -5.06 20.48
C ASP A 118 2.63 -4.41 19.99
N GLY A 119 2.62 -3.97 18.73
CA GLY A 119 1.43 -3.44 18.08
C GLY A 119 1.58 -3.28 16.58
N VAL A 120 0.45 -2.95 15.94
CA VAL A 120 0.37 -2.69 14.50
C VAL A 120 -0.04 -1.25 14.22
N TYR A 121 0.70 -0.60 13.33
CA TYR A 121 0.40 0.72 12.81
C TYR A 121 -0.25 0.62 11.43
N ILE A 122 -1.57 0.76 11.37
CA ILE A 122 -2.34 0.82 10.14
C ILE A 122 -2.18 2.23 9.57
N HIS A 123 -1.26 2.38 8.63
CA HIS A 123 -0.81 3.69 8.21
C HIS A 123 -1.12 3.91 6.73
N SER A 124 -2.23 4.62 6.50
CA SER A 124 -2.89 4.74 5.20
C SER A 124 -2.50 6.02 4.46
N LEU A 125 -2.63 6.01 3.13
CA LEU A 125 -2.53 7.23 2.35
C LEU A 125 -3.69 8.17 2.64
N VAL A 126 -3.36 9.44 2.88
CA VAL A 126 -4.30 10.57 2.88
C VAL A 126 -3.88 11.56 1.77
N GLY A 127 -4.83 12.15 1.06
CA GLY A 127 -4.53 13.10 -0.02
C GLY A 127 -5.12 12.74 -1.38
N ASN A 128 -4.53 13.35 -2.42
CA ASN A 128 -4.99 13.24 -3.80
C ASN A 128 -5.01 11.79 -4.25
N LEU A 129 -6.12 11.40 -4.86
CA LEU A 129 -6.36 10.05 -5.32
C LEU A 129 -6.47 10.03 -6.82
N LYS A 130 -6.28 8.84 -7.40
CA LYS A 130 -6.60 8.66 -8.81
C LYS A 130 -8.12 8.74 -9.00
N PRO A 131 -8.59 9.23 -10.17
CA PRO A 131 -10.00 9.13 -10.53
C PRO A 131 -10.52 7.70 -10.34
N GLY A 132 -11.60 7.54 -9.56
CA GLY A 132 -12.22 6.25 -9.23
C GLY A 132 -11.84 5.64 -7.88
N ASP A 133 -10.86 6.19 -7.16
CA ASP A 133 -10.56 5.78 -5.78
C ASP A 133 -11.60 6.33 -4.79
N ILE A 134 -11.87 5.56 -3.74
CA ILE A 134 -12.78 5.94 -2.66
C ILE A 134 -12.17 7.11 -1.87
N PRO A 135 -12.87 8.23 -1.62
CA PRO A 135 -12.35 9.38 -0.86
C PRO A 135 -11.75 9.00 0.48
N ALA A 136 -10.73 9.75 0.91
CA ALA A 136 -10.00 9.48 2.15
C ALA A 136 -10.92 9.41 3.38
N GLU A 137 -11.90 10.30 3.51
CA GLU A 137 -12.86 10.32 4.63
C GLU A 137 -13.66 9.00 4.74
N VAL A 138 -14.10 8.46 3.59
CA VAL A 138 -14.83 7.17 3.55
C VAL A 138 -13.89 6.02 3.94
N ARG A 139 -12.64 6.03 3.46
CA ARG A 139 -11.65 5.01 3.82
C ARG A 139 -11.31 5.05 5.32
N VAL A 140 -11.06 6.24 5.86
CA VAL A 140 -10.82 6.46 7.29
C VAL A 140 -11.98 5.89 8.10
N LYS A 141 -13.23 6.26 7.76
CA LYS A 141 -14.43 5.73 8.44
C LYS A 141 -14.51 4.20 8.37
N CYS A 142 -14.15 3.59 7.25
CA CYS A 142 -14.11 2.13 7.10
C CYS A 142 -13.07 1.48 8.03
N ILE A 143 -11.86 2.03 8.08
CA ILE A 143 -10.77 1.50 8.91
C ILE A 143 -11.09 1.72 10.38
N ASP A 144 -11.56 2.90 10.78
CA ASP A 144 -11.98 3.20 12.17
C ASP A 144 -13.06 2.21 12.64
N THR A 145 -14.05 1.95 11.79
CA THR A 145 -15.14 0.98 12.09
C THR A 145 -14.60 -0.43 12.28
N LEU A 146 -13.64 -0.85 11.45
CA LEU A 146 -12.99 -2.14 11.58
C LEU A 146 -12.16 -2.22 12.88
N VAL A 147 -11.32 -1.21 13.13
CA VAL A 147 -10.44 -1.14 14.30
C VAL A 147 -11.26 -1.17 15.59
N LYS A 148 -12.29 -0.33 15.71
CA LYS A 148 -13.15 -0.23 16.89
C LYS A 148 -13.84 -1.54 17.26
N ASN A 149 -14.28 -2.31 16.26
CA ASN A 149 -15.11 -3.49 16.49
C ASN A 149 -14.31 -4.80 16.55
N TYR A 150 -13.10 -4.86 15.97
CA TYR A 150 -12.40 -6.13 15.72
C TYR A 150 -10.94 -6.18 16.20
N PHE A 151 -10.45 -5.13 16.86
CA PHE A 151 -9.11 -5.09 17.45
C PHE A 151 -9.15 -4.69 18.93
N VAL A 152 -8.16 -5.17 19.68
CA VAL A 152 -7.87 -4.67 21.03
C VAL A 152 -7.20 -3.31 20.88
N ALA A 153 -7.81 -2.26 21.43
CA ALA A 153 -7.36 -0.88 21.26
C ALA A 153 -5.89 -0.65 21.67
N ALA A 154 -5.39 -1.40 22.66
CA ALA A 154 -4.03 -1.30 23.16
C ALA A 154 -2.95 -1.87 22.21
N ASN A 155 -3.32 -2.49 21.09
CA ASN A 155 -2.38 -3.14 20.15
C ASN A 155 -2.47 -2.61 18.70
N VAL A 156 -3.29 -1.58 18.46
CA VAL A 156 -3.51 -1.03 17.12
C VAL A 156 -3.55 0.49 17.15
N VAL A 157 -2.85 1.10 16.20
CA VAL A 157 -2.93 2.54 15.93
C VAL A 157 -3.29 2.70 14.46
N GLN A 158 -4.27 3.56 14.17
CA GLN A 158 -4.52 4.04 12.82
C GLN A 158 -3.81 5.38 12.62
N GLY A 159 -3.20 5.58 11.47
CA GLY A 159 -2.67 6.88 11.07
C GLY A 159 -2.68 7.08 9.56
N GLY A 160 -2.26 8.27 9.16
CA GLY A 160 -2.29 8.76 7.79
C GLY A 160 -1.06 9.58 7.45
N TYR A 161 -0.62 9.45 6.20
CA TYR A 161 0.46 10.27 5.65
C TYR A 161 0.21 10.62 4.18
N PRO A 162 0.81 11.71 3.68
CA PRO A 162 0.68 12.11 2.30
C PRO A 162 1.77 11.43 1.47
N LEU A 163 1.38 10.77 0.38
CA LEU A 163 2.31 10.24 -0.62
C LEU A 163 1.57 10.05 -1.95
N ASP A 164 2.17 10.56 -3.01
CA ASP A 164 1.81 10.18 -4.37
C ASP A 164 2.50 8.85 -4.71
N MET A 165 1.72 7.78 -4.84
CA MET A 165 2.26 6.46 -5.16
C MET A 165 2.95 6.47 -6.52
N ARG A 166 4.12 5.85 -6.58
CA ARG A 166 4.88 5.64 -7.83
C ARG A 166 4.49 4.34 -8.52
N TYR A 167 3.82 3.44 -7.81
CA TYR A 167 3.49 2.09 -8.25
C TYR A 167 4.74 1.29 -8.62
N ALA A 168 5.83 1.51 -7.88
CA ALA A 168 7.15 0.96 -8.19
C ALA A 168 7.41 -0.41 -7.54
N GLY A 169 6.34 -1.13 -7.18
CA GLY A 169 6.38 -2.49 -6.65
C GLY A 169 7.48 -2.69 -5.60
N PRO A 170 8.48 -3.54 -5.88
CA PRO A 170 9.60 -3.79 -4.97
C PRO A 170 10.35 -2.55 -4.48
N ARG A 171 10.64 -1.58 -5.37
CA ARG A 171 11.38 -0.37 -4.98
C ARG A 171 10.56 0.54 -4.08
N GLU A 172 9.25 0.62 -4.32
CA GLU A 172 8.35 1.36 -3.43
C GLU A 172 8.14 0.63 -2.10
N GLY A 173 8.22 -0.71 -2.07
CA GLY A 173 8.30 -1.48 -0.82
C GLY A 173 9.47 -1.07 0.07
N LEU A 174 10.65 -0.83 -0.51
CA LEU A 174 11.82 -0.30 0.22
C LEU A 174 11.63 1.15 0.66
N LEU A 175 11.02 2.00 -0.18
CA LEU A 175 10.68 3.38 0.18
C LEU A 175 9.72 3.40 1.38
N HIS A 176 8.69 2.54 1.34
CA HIS A 176 7.75 2.37 2.42
C HIS A 176 8.44 1.96 3.72
N ALA A 177 9.29 0.95 3.70
CA ALA A 177 10.06 0.55 4.87
C ALA A 177 10.97 1.69 5.39
N THR A 178 11.61 2.43 4.48
CA THR A 178 12.50 3.55 4.81
C THR A 178 11.78 4.63 5.61
N PHE A 179 10.67 5.16 5.11
CA PHE A 179 9.98 6.18 5.90
C PHE A 179 9.29 5.56 7.11
N ARG A 180 8.81 4.31 7.09
CA ARG A 180 8.23 3.67 8.27
C ARG A 180 9.22 3.55 9.42
N GLN A 181 10.50 3.31 9.11
CA GLN A 181 11.58 3.45 10.10
C GLN A 181 11.60 4.85 10.71
N ASN A 182 11.45 5.92 9.92
CA ASN A 182 11.40 7.29 10.42
C ASN A 182 10.18 7.53 11.32
N TYR A 183 9.04 6.90 11.03
CA TYR A 183 7.84 6.91 11.88
C TYR A 183 7.95 6.01 13.12
N GLY A 184 9.06 5.29 13.33
CA GLY A 184 9.28 4.45 14.51
C GLY A 184 8.87 2.98 14.35
N CYS A 185 8.54 2.53 13.14
CA CYS A 185 8.22 1.12 12.90
C CYS A 185 9.49 0.28 12.72
N SER A 186 9.53 -0.90 13.33
CA SER A 186 10.59 -1.90 13.21
C SER A 186 10.36 -2.86 12.04
N LYS A 187 9.09 -3.06 11.66
CA LYS A 187 8.70 -3.98 10.59
C LYS A 187 7.74 -3.33 9.59
N MET A 188 7.86 -3.73 8.33
CA MET A 188 6.95 -3.37 7.26
C MET A 188 6.23 -4.63 6.79
N ILE A 189 4.90 -4.67 6.88
CA ILE A 189 4.13 -5.78 6.31
C ILE A 189 4.24 -5.72 4.79
N ILE A 190 4.78 -6.77 4.19
CA ILE A 190 4.89 -6.93 2.74
C ILE A 190 4.10 -8.17 2.33
N GLY A 191 2.96 -7.93 1.69
CA GLY A 191 2.10 -8.99 1.14
C GLY A 191 2.43 -9.32 -0.32
N ARG A 192 1.48 -9.99 -0.97
CA ARG A 192 1.47 -10.21 -2.42
C ARG A 192 1.41 -8.87 -3.18
N ASP A 193 2.23 -8.74 -4.22
CA ASP A 193 2.18 -7.66 -5.22
C ASP A 193 2.19 -6.25 -4.57
N HIS A 194 3.02 -6.09 -3.54
CA HIS A 194 3.05 -4.88 -2.73
C HIS A 194 3.48 -3.66 -3.55
N ALA A 195 2.65 -2.63 -3.55
CA ALA A 195 2.83 -1.40 -4.34
C ALA A 195 2.95 -1.63 -5.87
N GLY A 196 2.50 -2.79 -6.36
CA GLY A 196 2.54 -3.13 -7.78
C GLY A 196 1.45 -2.48 -8.62
N VAL A 197 1.57 -2.67 -9.93
CA VAL A 197 0.61 -2.29 -10.95
C VAL A 197 0.71 -3.26 -12.12
N GLY A 198 -0.43 -3.62 -12.70
CA GLY A 198 -0.48 -4.53 -13.84
C GLY A 198 0.28 -5.83 -13.58
N ASP A 199 0.97 -6.31 -14.61
CA ASP A 199 1.80 -7.51 -14.58
C ASP A 199 3.30 -7.16 -14.64
N PHE A 200 3.72 -6.01 -14.10
CA PHE A 200 5.12 -5.55 -14.14
C PHE A 200 6.04 -6.25 -13.12
N TYR A 201 5.48 -6.81 -12.05
CA TYR A 201 6.23 -7.32 -10.90
C TYR A 201 5.84 -8.76 -10.56
N GLY A 202 6.80 -9.50 -10.02
CA GLY A 202 6.55 -10.84 -9.48
C GLY A 202 5.70 -10.80 -8.21
N MET A 203 4.93 -11.87 -7.95
CA MET A 203 3.97 -11.95 -6.84
C MET A 203 4.58 -11.61 -5.47
N PHE A 204 5.83 -12.02 -5.22
CA PHE A 204 6.55 -11.78 -3.96
C PHE A 204 7.87 -11.04 -4.17
N GLU A 205 8.05 -10.39 -5.33
CA GLU A 205 9.29 -9.69 -5.66
C GLU A 205 9.58 -8.56 -4.65
N ALA A 206 8.53 -7.89 -4.16
CA ALA A 206 8.65 -6.88 -3.11
C ALA A 206 9.07 -7.44 -1.75
N GLN A 207 8.94 -8.74 -1.50
CA GLN A 207 9.49 -9.39 -0.31
C GLN A 207 10.97 -9.73 -0.50
N THR A 208 11.32 -10.31 -1.65
CA THR A 208 12.69 -10.79 -1.93
C THR A 208 13.67 -9.65 -2.16
N ILE A 209 13.21 -8.45 -2.54
CA ILE A 209 14.08 -7.29 -2.72
C ILE A 209 14.86 -6.91 -1.44
N PHE A 210 14.28 -7.13 -0.25
CA PHE A 210 14.97 -6.90 1.03
C PHE A 210 16.19 -7.81 1.22
N ASP A 211 16.24 -8.95 0.54
CA ASP A 211 17.37 -9.87 0.58
C ASP A 211 18.47 -9.45 -0.42
N LYS A 212 18.13 -8.61 -1.40
CA LYS A 212 18.99 -8.15 -2.50
C LYS A 212 19.64 -6.78 -2.25
N ILE A 213 19.16 -5.99 -1.28
CA ILE A 213 19.72 -4.65 -1.01
C ILE A 213 21.09 -4.71 -0.30
N PRO A 214 21.95 -3.70 -0.48
CA PRO A 214 23.18 -3.57 0.30
C PRO A 214 22.90 -3.53 1.80
N LYS A 215 23.76 -4.18 2.59
CA LYS A 215 23.70 -4.20 4.06
C LYS A 215 24.95 -3.51 4.64
N PRO A 216 25.07 -2.18 4.54
CA PRO A 216 26.24 -1.48 5.05
C PRO A 216 26.28 -1.52 6.58
N GLU A 217 27.45 -1.75 7.16
CA GLU A 217 27.63 -1.74 8.63
C GLU A 217 27.71 -0.32 9.21
N GLN A 218 27.92 0.68 8.35
CA GLN A 218 28.06 2.08 8.78
C GLN A 218 26.75 2.61 9.40
N PRO A 219 26.81 3.20 10.60
CA PRO A 219 25.65 3.79 11.26
C PRO A 219 24.90 4.76 10.35
N GLY A 220 23.57 4.64 10.33
CA GLY A 220 22.69 5.51 9.55
C GLY A 220 22.62 5.20 8.04
N ARG A 221 23.33 4.19 7.53
CA ARG A 221 23.27 3.78 6.11
C ARG A 221 22.41 2.55 5.84
N ALA A 222 22.20 1.70 6.86
CA ALA A 222 21.39 0.50 6.72
C ALA A 222 19.89 0.81 6.89
N LEU A 223 19.07 0.11 6.10
CA LEU A 223 17.64 -0.01 6.39
C LEU A 223 17.47 -1.00 7.55
N LEU A 224 17.02 -0.50 8.70
CA LEU A 224 16.75 -1.28 9.91
C LEU A 224 15.33 -1.85 9.94
N CYS A 225 14.37 -1.15 9.32
CA CYS A 225 13.01 -1.65 9.19
C CYS A 225 13.00 -2.90 8.29
N THR A 226 12.63 -4.03 8.88
CA THR A 226 12.66 -5.35 8.23
C THR A 226 11.29 -5.71 7.63
N PRO A 227 11.23 -6.57 6.60
CA PRO A 227 9.95 -6.99 6.06
C PRO A 227 9.31 -8.06 6.96
N LEU A 228 8.05 -7.85 7.36
CA LEU A 228 7.17 -8.91 7.82
C LEU A 228 6.50 -9.53 6.57
N LYS A 229 7.16 -10.57 6.03
CA LYS A 229 6.75 -11.26 4.81
C LYS A 229 5.53 -12.14 5.09
N ILE A 230 4.37 -11.76 4.59
CA ILE A 230 3.13 -12.55 4.72
C ILE A 230 2.67 -12.98 3.32
N ASP A 231 2.36 -14.27 3.18
CA ASP A 231 1.92 -14.85 1.91
C ASP A 231 0.48 -14.39 1.56
N TRP A 232 -0.03 -14.76 0.39
CA TRP A 232 -1.37 -14.40 -0.05
C TRP A 232 -2.42 -15.00 0.89
N THR A 233 -3.13 -14.13 1.61
CA THR A 233 -4.16 -14.51 2.58
C THR A 233 -5.56 -14.51 1.98
N PHE A 234 -6.39 -15.43 2.46
CA PHE A 234 -7.77 -15.63 2.02
C PHE A 234 -8.58 -16.32 3.12
N TYR A 235 -9.91 -16.24 3.04
CA TYR A 235 -10.79 -17.12 3.80
C TYR A 235 -10.88 -18.46 3.09
N CYS A 236 -10.76 -19.57 3.81
CA CYS A 236 -10.98 -20.91 3.27
C CYS A 236 -12.19 -21.56 3.93
N SER A 237 -13.14 -22.03 3.13
CA SER A 237 -14.39 -22.67 3.61
C SER A 237 -14.12 -24.01 4.31
N LYS A 238 -13.15 -24.80 3.85
CA LYS A 238 -12.77 -26.07 4.49
C LYS A 238 -11.98 -25.89 5.78
N CYS A 239 -11.13 -24.86 5.86
CA CYS A 239 -10.43 -24.52 7.10
C CYS A 239 -11.33 -23.76 8.10
N ASP A 240 -12.48 -23.28 7.62
CA ASP A 240 -13.39 -22.41 8.36
C ASP A 240 -12.69 -21.20 9.00
N GLY A 241 -11.82 -20.55 8.22
CA GLY A 241 -10.96 -19.50 8.76
C GLY A 241 -10.09 -18.79 7.75
N MET A 242 -9.43 -17.75 8.22
CA MET A 242 -8.39 -17.06 7.46
C MET A 242 -7.13 -17.95 7.39
N ALA A 243 -6.54 -18.04 6.21
CA ALA A 243 -5.31 -18.77 5.98
C ALA A 243 -4.45 -18.06 4.94
N SER A 244 -3.31 -18.65 4.60
CA SER A 244 -2.47 -18.25 3.47
C SER A 244 -2.09 -19.46 2.62
N LEU A 245 -1.45 -19.21 1.46
CA LEU A 245 -0.89 -20.30 0.63
C LEU A 245 0.15 -21.15 1.37
N ARG A 246 0.72 -20.66 2.48
CA ARG A 246 1.68 -21.42 3.29
C ARG A 246 1.03 -22.31 4.33
N THR A 247 -0.22 -22.03 4.72
CA THR A 247 -0.88 -22.71 5.84
C THR A 247 -2.13 -23.47 5.43
N CYS A 248 -2.66 -23.25 4.23
CA CYS A 248 -3.82 -23.95 3.70
C CYS A 248 -3.48 -24.70 2.39
N PRO A 249 -3.67 -26.04 2.34
CA PRO A 249 -3.40 -26.83 1.15
C PRO A 249 -4.59 -26.90 0.17
N HIS A 250 -5.75 -26.34 0.51
CA HIS A 250 -6.97 -26.46 -0.30
C HIS A 250 -6.91 -25.59 -1.55
N GLU A 251 -7.62 -25.98 -2.61
CA GLU A 251 -7.59 -25.33 -3.92
C GLU A 251 -8.48 -24.08 -3.99
N LYS A 252 -8.42 -23.39 -5.12
CA LYS A 252 -9.09 -22.09 -5.36
C LYS A 252 -10.59 -22.12 -5.08
N GLU A 253 -11.26 -23.23 -5.35
CA GLU A 253 -12.71 -23.39 -5.17
C GLU A 253 -13.11 -23.29 -3.69
N ASP A 254 -12.20 -23.63 -2.78
CA ASP A 254 -12.40 -23.54 -1.34
C ASP A 254 -11.96 -22.17 -0.79
N ARG A 255 -11.45 -21.26 -1.62
CA ARG A 255 -10.87 -19.96 -1.22
C ARG A 255 -11.74 -18.80 -1.69
N ILE A 256 -12.03 -17.88 -0.77
CA ILE A 256 -12.73 -16.64 -1.08
C ILE A 256 -11.72 -15.59 -1.53
N LEU A 257 -11.58 -15.45 -2.84
CA LEU A 257 -10.75 -14.46 -3.50
C LEU A 257 -11.63 -13.54 -4.35
N LEU A 258 -11.67 -12.26 -4.01
CA LEU A 258 -12.43 -11.26 -4.76
C LEU A 258 -11.51 -10.12 -5.15
N SER A 259 -11.38 -9.88 -6.46
CA SER A 259 -10.60 -8.75 -6.95
C SER A 259 -11.26 -7.42 -6.59
N GLY A 260 -10.46 -6.37 -6.38
CA GLY A 260 -10.99 -5.02 -6.09
C GLY A 260 -11.92 -4.51 -7.19
N THR A 261 -11.63 -4.86 -8.45
CA THR A 261 -12.48 -4.60 -9.62
C THR A 261 -13.86 -5.24 -9.47
N MET A 262 -13.92 -6.52 -9.11
CA MET A 262 -15.19 -7.22 -8.90
C MET A 262 -15.94 -6.70 -7.67
N LEU A 263 -15.23 -6.40 -6.59
CA LEU A 263 -15.80 -5.80 -5.38
C LEU A 263 -16.51 -4.48 -5.70
N ARG A 264 -15.84 -3.56 -6.42
CA ARG A 264 -16.44 -2.28 -6.82
C ARG A 264 -17.68 -2.48 -7.67
N LYS A 265 -17.65 -3.44 -8.61
CA LYS A 265 -18.81 -3.75 -9.45
C LYS A 265 -20.00 -4.20 -8.60
N LEU A 266 -19.79 -5.16 -7.71
CA LEU A 266 -20.85 -5.65 -6.82
C LEU A 266 -21.40 -4.52 -5.92
N LEU A 267 -20.54 -3.67 -5.37
CA LEU A 267 -20.99 -2.54 -4.54
C LEU A 267 -21.82 -1.52 -5.33
N SER A 268 -21.39 -1.16 -6.55
CA SER A 268 -22.10 -0.22 -7.42
C SER A 268 -23.42 -0.77 -7.98
N GLU A 269 -23.51 -2.08 -8.19
CA GLU A 269 -24.70 -2.75 -8.73
C GLU A 269 -25.65 -3.25 -7.62
N GLY A 270 -25.31 -3.06 -6.35
CA GLY A 270 -26.08 -3.62 -5.23
C GLY A 270 -26.02 -5.16 -5.16
N GLY A 271 -25.02 -5.76 -5.79
CA GLY A 271 -24.77 -7.20 -5.79
C GLY A 271 -24.34 -7.74 -4.42
N LYS A 272 -24.47 -9.04 -4.25
CA LYS A 272 -24.07 -9.74 -3.02
C LYS A 272 -22.55 -9.89 -2.97
N ILE A 273 -21.93 -9.40 -1.90
CA ILE A 273 -20.52 -9.68 -1.61
C ILE A 273 -20.43 -11.08 -1.00
N PRO A 274 -19.45 -11.92 -1.40
CA PRO A 274 -19.22 -13.21 -0.77
C PRO A 274 -19.14 -13.07 0.74
N ASP A 275 -19.76 -14.01 1.44
CA ASP A 275 -19.65 -14.09 2.90
C ASP A 275 -18.16 -14.18 3.28
N HIS A 276 -17.82 -13.71 4.48
CA HIS A 276 -16.44 -13.71 4.99
C HIS A 276 -15.41 -12.94 4.13
N PHE A 277 -15.79 -12.18 3.11
CA PHE A 277 -14.85 -11.29 2.41
C PHE A 277 -14.56 -10.02 3.24
N GLY A 278 -15.61 -9.34 3.70
CA GLY A 278 -15.55 -8.11 4.49
C GLY A 278 -16.40 -8.20 5.75
N ARG A 279 -16.26 -7.21 6.64
CA ARG A 279 -17.16 -7.04 7.79
C ARG A 279 -18.39 -6.25 7.37
N ASP A 280 -19.57 -6.65 7.83
CA ASP A 280 -20.83 -6.08 7.35
C ASP A 280 -20.93 -4.58 7.63
N GLU A 281 -20.47 -4.11 8.79
CA GLU A 281 -20.49 -2.69 9.15
C GLU A 281 -19.62 -1.85 8.20
N VAL A 282 -18.50 -2.41 7.74
CA VAL A 282 -17.63 -1.78 6.74
C VAL A 282 -18.29 -1.80 5.37
N LEU A 283 -18.92 -2.92 4.99
CA LEU A 283 -19.63 -3.05 3.71
C LEU A 283 -20.83 -2.09 3.62
N VAL A 284 -21.51 -1.79 4.74
CA VAL A 284 -22.58 -0.78 4.79
C VAL A 284 -22.04 0.60 4.39
N ILE A 285 -20.94 1.04 5.00
CA ILE A 285 -20.30 2.33 4.67
C ILE A 285 -19.90 2.39 3.19
N LEU A 286 -19.33 1.30 2.67
CA LEU A 286 -18.94 1.23 1.26
C LEU A 286 -20.16 1.27 0.34
N ARG A 287 -21.24 0.55 0.66
CA ARG A 287 -22.49 0.58 -0.12
C ARG A 287 -23.14 1.96 -0.12
N GLU A 288 -23.15 2.66 1.01
CA GLU A 288 -23.65 4.04 1.10
C GLU A 288 -22.87 4.97 0.15
N TYR A 289 -21.54 4.87 0.16
CA TYR A 289 -20.69 5.62 -0.77
C TYR A 289 -21.00 5.30 -2.24
N TYR A 290 -21.02 4.02 -2.62
CA TYR A 290 -21.24 3.61 -4.01
C TYR A 290 -22.66 3.92 -4.52
N LYS A 291 -23.68 3.88 -3.66
CA LYS A 291 -25.05 4.32 -4.02
C LYS A 291 -25.14 5.82 -4.32
N GLY A 292 -24.28 6.63 -3.71
CA GLY A 292 -24.23 8.07 -3.90
C GLY A 292 -23.55 8.52 -5.20
N LEU A 293 -22.91 7.62 -5.95
CA LEU A 293 -22.23 7.95 -7.20
C LEU A 293 -23.24 8.11 -8.34
N THR A 294 -23.29 9.31 -8.94
CA THR A 294 -24.13 9.63 -10.09
C THR A 294 -23.57 9.08 -11.41
N GLU A 295 -22.25 8.92 -11.51
CA GLU A 295 -21.57 8.26 -12.63
C GLU A 295 -21.10 6.87 -12.19
N LYS A 296 -21.66 5.84 -12.82
CA LYS A 296 -21.20 4.46 -12.62
C LYS A 296 -19.90 4.28 -13.39
N VAL A 297 -18.80 4.14 -12.67
CA VAL A 297 -17.48 3.84 -13.26
C VAL A 297 -17.60 2.58 -14.12
N GLU A 298 -17.28 2.66 -15.41
CA GLU A 298 -17.13 1.46 -16.25
C GLU A 298 -15.93 0.65 -15.76
N ILE A 299 -16.20 -0.54 -15.24
CA ILE A 299 -15.17 -1.38 -14.64
C ILE A 299 -14.67 -2.37 -15.71
N LYS A 300 -13.50 -2.08 -16.32
CA LYS A 300 -12.80 -3.04 -17.18
C LYS A 300 -12.21 -4.17 -16.33
N THR A 301 -12.57 -5.42 -16.63
CA THR A 301 -12.01 -6.61 -15.97
C THR A 301 -10.73 -7.05 -16.68
N HIS A 302 -9.59 -7.06 -15.97
CA HIS A 302 -8.33 -7.64 -16.46
C HIS A 302 -8.22 -9.13 -16.09
N ARG A 303 -7.39 -9.91 -16.80
CA ARG A 303 -7.21 -11.36 -16.58
C ARG A 303 -6.84 -11.74 -15.14
N ALA A 304 -6.10 -10.91 -14.41
CA ALA A 304 -5.81 -11.17 -12.99
C ALA A 304 -7.04 -11.09 -12.06
N ALA A 305 -8.17 -10.53 -12.53
CA ALA A 305 -9.41 -10.44 -11.76
C ALA A 305 -10.12 -11.78 -11.58
N THR A 306 -9.78 -12.79 -12.38
CA THR A 306 -10.39 -14.13 -12.34
C THR A 306 -9.64 -15.10 -11.42
N GLY A 307 -8.52 -14.70 -10.80
CA GLY A 307 -7.72 -15.55 -9.91
C GLY A 307 -7.23 -16.84 -10.58
N THR A 308 -7.08 -16.83 -11.91
CA THR A 308 -6.50 -17.90 -12.72
C THR A 308 -5.00 -17.70 -12.86
#